data_AF-A0A1C3XAD1-F1
#
_entry.id   AF-A0A1C3XAD1-F1
#
_cell.length_a   1.000
_cell.length_b   1.000
_cell.length_c   1.000
_cell.angle_alpha   90.00
_cell.angle_beta   90.00
_cell.angle_gamma   90.00
#
_symmetry.space_group_name_H-M   'P 1'
#
loop_
_entity.id
_entity.type
_entity.pdbx_description
1 polymer ?
#
loop_
_entity_poly.entity_id
_entity_poly.type
_entity_poly.pdbx_seq_one_letter_code
_entity_poly.pdbx_strand_id
1 'polypeptide(L)'
;MTISSRAPATALLATALIAVIAACAGGPEARAQFVCVDGAASEQGATASGSASNFACGPSASAAGNGSNNSATGTGANASGDNSSNGATGNNANASGNNSFNSATGAGAIASGEASKNIASGNNAQASGDNSTNIAAGAGANASGNSSGNLASGLTALANGDNSRNVATGRSSNASGNNSRNLANGFIAKAYGDASANTATGSNANAIGNGSANIATGVNSNANGDNSFNIATGLNTNASGSGSNNVATGNAAIAFGANSSNAATGYLANANGANSRNIANGAQSNASGTGSFNIAVGNGANANGNGVANTAVGNGSNATGANSSAFGNGASATFANATAIGNGATATRANQQVYGTASNTYTMTGVTSAASAAAQSGPVQLVTTDAAGNLASTSLSALGFASPADIASINSQLAGINARLNDLDGRTGKAINGVAMAFAMSGSPWLMPSEKIAMSMNWGTFQNTNALSMSAALRVSEHVQASGGLTYGTNGGGLGGRVGMRVGW
;
A
#
# COMPACT_ATOMS: atom_id res chain seq x y z
N MET A 1 46.66 -50.12 -59.57
CA MET A 1 47.09 -51.20 -60.48
C MET A 1 46.21 -51.14 -61.71
N THR A 2 46.75 -50.57 -62.78
CA THR A 2 46.15 -50.28 -64.09
C THR A 2 46.37 -51.45 -65.04
N ILE A 3 45.32 -52.04 -65.60
CA ILE A 3 45.32 -52.93 -66.78
C ILE A 3 43.89 -52.83 -67.34
N SER A 4 43.50 -52.20 -68.46
CA SER A 4 43.99 -52.00 -69.84
C SER A 4 44.01 -53.23 -70.74
N SER A 5 43.22 -53.12 -71.83
CA SER A 5 43.33 -53.82 -73.12
C SER A 5 42.81 -55.28 -73.13
N ARG A 6 42.18 -55.82 -74.19
CA ARG A 6 42.04 -55.45 -75.60
C ARG A 6 40.98 -56.39 -76.22
N ALA A 7 40.22 -55.90 -77.19
CA ALA A 7 39.43 -56.72 -78.13
C ALA A 7 40.36 -57.48 -79.11
N PRO A 8 39.80 -58.45 -79.88
CA PRO A 8 39.83 -58.25 -81.32
C PRO A 8 38.51 -58.59 -82.03
N ALA A 9 38.27 -57.84 -83.11
CA ALA A 9 37.25 -57.99 -84.14
C ALA A 9 37.57 -59.16 -85.09
N THR A 10 36.60 -59.84 -85.71
CA THR A 10 36.11 -59.71 -87.11
C THR A 10 35.55 -61.10 -87.47
N ALA A 11 34.57 -61.38 -88.34
CA ALA A 11 33.71 -60.66 -89.27
C ALA A 11 32.61 -61.66 -89.74
N LEU A 12 31.43 -61.19 -90.14
CA LEU A 12 30.84 -61.50 -91.46
C LEU A 12 29.55 -60.69 -91.69
N LEU A 13 29.58 -59.88 -92.76
CA LEU A 13 28.56 -59.58 -93.77
C LEU A 13 27.07 -59.80 -93.45
N ALA A 14 26.09 -59.06 -93.96
CA ALA A 14 26.00 -57.83 -94.74
C ALA A 14 24.48 -57.65 -95.03
N THR A 15 23.95 -56.44 -94.89
CA THR A 15 22.98 -55.85 -95.83
C THR A 15 22.74 -54.41 -95.41
N ALA A 16 23.03 -53.51 -96.34
CA ALA A 16 22.89 -52.07 -96.23
C ALA A 16 21.82 -51.58 -97.22
N LEU A 17 21.49 -50.28 -97.09
CA LEU A 17 20.57 -49.44 -97.87
C LEU A 17 19.12 -49.48 -97.36
N ILE A 18 18.57 -48.39 -96.80
CA ILE A 18 18.46 -47.04 -97.39
C ILE A 18 18.61 -45.94 -96.31
N ALA A 19 19.43 -44.93 -96.60
CA ALA A 19 19.36 -43.58 -96.00
C ALA A 19 18.67 -42.66 -97.03
N VAL A 20 17.88 -41.65 -96.67
CA VAL A 20 18.36 -40.28 -96.37
C VAL A 20 17.14 -39.33 -96.14
N ILE A 21 17.30 -38.34 -95.24
CA ILE A 21 16.51 -37.11 -94.98
C ILE A 21 15.22 -37.21 -94.13
N ALA A 22 15.32 -36.78 -92.86
CA ALA A 22 14.66 -35.58 -92.34
C ALA A 22 15.05 -35.34 -90.86
N ALA A 23 16.09 -34.54 -90.65
CA ALA A 23 16.28 -33.84 -89.38
C ALA A 23 15.20 -32.75 -89.28
N CYS A 24 14.14 -33.04 -88.52
CA CYS A 24 13.14 -32.12 -87.94
C CYS A 24 12.06 -32.99 -87.28
N ALA A 25 12.38 -33.61 -86.15
CA ALA A 25 11.38 -34.21 -85.27
C ALA A 25 11.56 -33.53 -83.91
N GLY A 26 10.50 -32.83 -83.50
CA GLY A 26 10.52 -31.83 -82.43
C GLY A 26 11.19 -32.32 -81.16
N GLY A 27 11.86 -31.38 -80.47
CA GLY A 27 12.03 -31.53 -79.02
C GLY A 27 10.67 -31.86 -78.39
N PRO A 28 10.62 -32.59 -77.27
CA PRO A 28 9.36 -32.91 -76.64
C PRO A 28 8.62 -31.59 -76.43
N GLU A 29 7.51 -31.42 -77.16
CA GLU A 29 6.57 -30.36 -76.89
C GLU A 29 6.25 -30.47 -75.40
N ALA A 30 6.57 -29.44 -74.62
CA ALA A 30 6.02 -29.31 -73.29
C ALA A 30 4.51 -29.12 -73.48
N ARG A 31 3.79 -30.23 -73.60
CA ARG A 31 2.34 -30.22 -73.66
C ARG A 31 1.90 -29.75 -72.29
N ALA A 32 1.49 -28.48 -72.18
CA ALA A 32 0.67 -28.04 -71.08
C ALA A 32 -0.63 -28.84 -71.18
N GLN A 33 -0.70 -29.96 -70.46
CA GLN A 33 -1.93 -30.70 -70.27
C GLN A 33 -2.85 -29.79 -69.44
N PHE A 34 -3.80 -29.14 -70.10
CA PHE A 34 -4.85 -28.36 -69.44
C PHE A 34 -5.78 -29.35 -68.72
N VAL A 35 -5.48 -29.63 -67.44
CA VAL A 35 -6.28 -30.51 -66.57
C VAL A 35 -7.39 -29.71 -65.89
N CYS A 36 -8.09 -28.85 -66.61
CA CYS A 36 -9.19 -28.06 -66.06
C CYS A 36 -10.53 -28.50 -66.67
N VAL A 37 -11.58 -28.55 -65.84
CA VAL A 37 -12.94 -28.93 -66.24
C VAL A 37 -13.99 -28.06 -65.56
N ASP A 38 -15.08 -27.76 -66.28
CA ASP A 38 -16.23 -26.96 -65.85
C ASP A 38 -17.54 -27.78 -65.73
N GLY A 39 -17.58 -29.02 -66.24
CA GLY A 39 -18.79 -29.85 -66.16
C GLY A 39 -18.69 -31.34 -66.54
N ALA A 40 -17.49 -31.87 -66.83
CA ALA A 40 -17.28 -33.30 -67.12
C ALA A 40 -15.84 -33.75 -66.77
N ALA A 41 -15.63 -35.03 -66.44
CA ALA A 41 -14.34 -35.56 -66.01
C ALA A 41 -13.28 -35.51 -67.13
N SER A 42 -12.06 -35.07 -66.80
CA SER A 42 -10.90 -35.16 -67.71
C SER A 42 -10.21 -36.52 -67.59
N GLU A 43 -9.54 -36.97 -68.65
CA GLU A 43 -8.76 -38.23 -68.67
C GLU A 43 -7.62 -38.28 -67.62
N GLN A 44 -7.31 -37.15 -66.98
CA GLN A 44 -6.25 -36.98 -65.97
C GLN A 44 -6.79 -36.76 -64.54
N GLY A 45 -8.10 -36.96 -64.33
CA GLY A 45 -8.70 -37.12 -62.99
C GLY A 45 -9.29 -35.88 -62.34
N ALA A 46 -9.28 -34.70 -62.98
CA ALA A 46 -10.08 -33.57 -62.49
C ALA A 46 -11.58 -33.84 -62.70
N THR A 47 -12.39 -33.60 -61.66
CA THR A 47 -13.83 -33.86 -61.64
C THR A 47 -14.59 -32.61 -61.21
N ALA A 48 -15.47 -32.10 -62.06
CA ALA A 48 -16.49 -31.12 -61.71
C ALA A 48 -17.88 -31.76 -61.88
N SER A 49 -18.72 -31.80 -60.83
CA SER A 49 -20.01 -32.50 -60.86
C SER A 49 -21.10 -31.84 -59.99
N GLY A 50 -22.37 -32.19 -60.24
CA GLY A 50 -23.54 -31.68 -59.51
C GLY A 50 -24.08 -30.31 -59.97
N SER A 51 -23.23 -29.46 -60.55
CA SER A 51 -23.60 -28.16 -61.12
C SER A 51 -22.62 -27.75 -62.23
N ALA A 52 -23.10 -27.06 -63.27
CA ALA A 52 -22.27 -26.56 -64.38
C ALA A 52 -21.37 -25.36 -64.00
N SER A 53 -21.59 -24.76 -62.83
CA SER A 53 -20.74 -23.67 -62.32
C SER A 53 -19.51 -24.17 -61.55
N ASN A 54 -19.41 -25.48 -61.29
CA ASN A 54 -18.29 -26.04 -60.57
C ASN A 54 -17.04 -26.09 -61.44
N PHE A 55 -15.90 -25.72 -60.88
CA PHE A 55 -14.62 -25.65 -61.59
C PHE A 55 -13.58 -26.50 -60.86
N ALA A 56 -13.00 -27.49 -61.54
CA ALA A 56 -11.89 -28.27 -61.02
C ALA A 56 -10.69 -28.18 -61.96
N CYS A 57 -9.51 -27.83 -61.45
CA CYS A 57 -8.28 -27.81 -62.23
C CYS A 57 -7.08 -28.42 -61.50
N GLY A 58 -6.51 -29.48 -62.07
CA GLY A 58 -5.35 -30.20 -61.56
C GLY A 58 -5.59 -31.71 -61.46
N PRO A 59 -4.53 -32.55 -61.47
CA PRO A 59 -4.69 -33.99 -61.33
C PRO A 59 -5.45 -34.36 -60.05
N SER A 60 -6.49 -35.18 -60.18
CA SER A 60 -7.37 -35.59 -59.06
C SER A 60 -8.05 -34.44 -58.30
N ALA A 61 -8.16 -33.24 -58.87
CA ALA A 61 -8.95 -32.15 -58.27
C ALA A 61 -10.46 -32.47 -58.36
N SER A 62 -11.24 -32.12 -57.34
CA SER A 62 -12.68 -32.40 -57.27
C SER A 62 -13.46 -31.15 -56.85
N ALA A 63 -14.42 -30.72 -57.67
CA ALA A 63 -15.39 -29.69 -57.36
C ALA A 63 -16.82 -30.26 -57.50
N ALA A 64 -17.55 -30.45 -56.40
CA ALA A 64 -18.81 -31.20 -56.42
C ALA A 64 -19.93 -30.58 -55.57
N GLY A 65 -21.18 -30.73 -56.01
CA GLY A 65 -22.38 -30.40 -55.24
C GLY A 65 -23.54 -29.88 -56.09
N ASN A 66 -24.77 -30.15 -55.68
CA ASN A 66 -25.97 -29.68 -56.36
C ASN A 66 -26.17 -28.17 -56.13
N GLY A 67 -26.51 -27.41 -57.17
CA GLY A 67 -26.76 -25.97 -57.05
C GLY A 67 -25.56 -25.14 -56.54
N SER A 68 -24.34 -25.63 -56.76
CA SER A 68 -23.10 -25.03 -56.24
C SER A 68 -22.27 -24.31 -57.31
N ASN A 69 -21.30 -23.51 -56.84
CA ASN A 69 -20.26 -22.81 -57.60
C ASN A 69 -18.90 -23.03 -56.91
N ASN A 70 -18.53 -24.29 -56.74
CA ASN A 70 -17.33 -24.74 -56.06
C ASN A 70 -16.11 -24.68 -57.01
N SER A 71 -14.96 -24.24 -56.51
CA SER A 71 -13.72 -24.10 -57.27
C SER A 71 -12.57 -24.83 -56.59
N ALA A 72 -12.01 -25.85 -57.23
CA ALA A 72 -10.87 -26.61 -56.76
C ALA A 72 -9.69 -26.49 -57.72
N THR A 73 -8.55 -25.96 -57.27
CA THR A 73 -7.35 -25.78 -58.09
C THR A 73 -6.10 -26.34 -57.41
N GLY A 74 -5.35 -27.19 -58.11
CA GLY A 74 -4.18 -27.90 -57.60
C GLY A 74 -4.38 -29.42 -57.53
N THR A 75 -3.28 -30.16 -57.50
CA THR A 75 -3.31 -31.62 -57.40
C THR A 75 -4.04 -32.07 -56.13
N GLY A 76 -5.08 -32.89 -56.28
CA GLY A 76 -5.86 -33.42 -55.16
C GLY A 76 -6.70 -32.38 -54.39
N ALA A 77 -6.87 -31.16 -54.91
CA ALA A 77 -7.70 -30.14 -54.28
C ALA A 77 -9.19 -30.58 -54.27
N ASN A 78 -9.91 -30.37 -53.18
CA ASN A 78 -11.33 -30.69 -53.05
C ASN A 78 -12.14 -29.45 -52.66
N ALA A 79 -13.17 -29.12 -53.44
CA ALA A 79 -14.16 -28.10 -53.11
C ALA A 79 -15.58 -28.72 -53.20
N SER A 80 -16.24 -28.99 -52.08
CA SER A 80 -17.47 -29.81 -52.10
C SER A 80 -18.61 -29.29 -51.22
N GLY A 81 -19.85 -29.47 -51.66
CA GLY A 81 -21.07 -29.22 -50.86
C GLY A 81 -22.24 -28.71 -51.69
N ASP A 82 -23.46 -29.04 -51.30
CA ASP A 82 -24.67 -28.57 -51.98
C ASP A 82 -24.95 -27.09 -51.65
N ASN A 83 -25.47 -26.32 -52.62
CA ASN A 83 -25.78 -24.89 -52.50
C ASN A 83 -24.61 -24.05 -51.94
N SER A 84 -23.37 -24.38 -52.33
CA SER A 84 -22.15 -23.76 -51.78
C SER A 84 -21.32 -23.03 -52.84
N SER A 85 -20.36 -22.23 -52.40
CA SER A 85 -19.33 -21.60 -53.25
C SER A 85 -17.96 -21.72 -52.57
N ASN A 86 -17.55 -22.96 -52.33
CA ASN A 86 -16.30 -23.32 -51.69
C ASN A 86 -15.11 -23.17 -52.66
N GLY A 87 -14.00 -22.63 -52.19
CA GLY A 87 -12.78 -22.43 -52.96
C GLY A 87 -11.57 -23.14 -52.34
N ALA A 88 -11.02 -24.15 -52.99
CA ALA A 88 -9.79 -24.83 -52.60
C ALA A 88 -8.68 -24.55 -53.61
N THR A 89 -7.56 -24.00 -53.18
CA THR A 89 -6.40 -23.65 -54.02
C THR A 89 -5.11 -24.13 -53.37
N GLY A 90 -4.49 -25.17 -53.93
CA GLY A 90 -3.25 -25.76 -53.43
C GLY A 90 -3.25 -27.28 -53.52
N ASN A 91 -2.06 -27.89 -53.40
CA ASN A 91 -1.94 -29.34 -53.34
C ASN A 91 -2.69 -29.89 -52.12
N ASN A 92 -3.66 -30.79 -52.34
CA ASN A 92 -4.50 -31.37 -51.30
C ASN A 92 -5.26 -30.36 -50.42
N ALA A 93 -5.54 -29.15 -50.93
CA ALA A 93 -6.40 -28.19 -50.23
C ALA A 93 -7.85 -28.70 -50.20
N ASN A 94 -8.57 -28.52 -49.09
CA ASN A 94 -9.95 -28.98 -48.92
C ASN A 94 -10.86 -27.84 -48.43
N ALA A 95 -11.85 -27.46 -49.22
CA ALA A 95 -12.90 -26.52 -48.84
C ALA A 95 -14.28 -27.22 -48.92
N SER A 96 -14.95 -27.49 -47.80
CA SER A 96 -16.14 -28.36 -47.82
C SER A 96 -17.29 -27.95 -46.89
N GLY A 97 -18.53 -28.22 -47.31
CA GLY A 97 -19.75 -28.10 -46.50
C GLY A 97 -20.93 -27.59 -47.32
N ASN A 98 -22.16 -27.98 -47.00
CA ASN A 98 -23.33 -27.46 -47.71
C ASN A 98 -23.67 -26.05 -47.23
N ASN A 99 -24.32 -25.26 -48.09
CA ASN A 99 -24.73 -23.88 -47.83
C ASN A 99 -23.56 -22.97 -47.38
N SER A 100 -22.33 -23.24 -47.83
CA SER A 100 -21.11 -22.60 -47.31
C SER A 100 -20.32 -21.82 -48.37
N PHE A 101 -19.41 -20.96 -47.89
CA PHE A 101 -18.46 -20.16 -48.67
C PHE A 101 -17.05 -20.33 -48.07
N ASN A 102 -16.59 -21.57 -47.93
CA ASN A 102 -15.31 -21.90 -47.34
C ASN A 102 -14.16 -21.66 -48.32
N SER A 103 -13.02 -21.15 -47.85
CA SER A 103 -11.84 -20.86 -48.67
C SER A 103 -10.59 -21.49 -48.05
N ALA A 104 -10.00 -22.47 -48.74
CA ALA A 104 -8.75 -23.12 -48.37
C ALA A 104 -7.67 -22.79 -49.39
N THR A 105 -6.66 -22.01 -49.01
CA THR A 105 -5.54 -21.60 -49.86
C THR A 105 -4.21 -22.04 -49.24
N GLY A 106 -3.46 -22.90 -49.92
CA GLY A 106 -2.20 -23.45 -49.45
C GLY A 106 -2.17 -24.98 -49.50
N ALA A 107 -0.98 -25.56 -49.58
CA ALA A 107 -0.84 -27.02 -49.59
C ALA A 107 -1.35 -27.62 -48.28
N GLY A 108 -2.29 -28.56 -48.34
CA GLY A 108 -2.93 -29.20 -47.19
C GLY A 108 -3.84 -28.28 -46.36
N ALA A 109 -4.20 -27.09 -46.85
CA ALA A 109 -5.12 -26.20 -46.14
C ALA A 109 -6.53 -26.81 -46.08
N ILE A 110 -7.24 -26.68 -44.94
CA ILE A 110 -8.58 -27.21 -44.74
C ILE A 110 -9.51 -26.09 -44.25
N ALA A 111 -10.58 -25.82 -45.01
CA ALA A 111 -11.66 -24.92 -44.62
C ALA A 111 -12.99 -25.69 -44.67
N SER A 112 -13.61 -26.03 -43.53
CA SER A 112 -14.77 -26.95 -43.54
C SER A 112 -15.90 -26.57 -42.59
N GLY A 113 -17.14 -26.82 -42.98
CA GLY A 113 -18.31 -26.71 -42.10
C GLY A 113 -19.60 -26.38 -42.86
N GLU A 114 -20.73 -26.83 -42.36
CA GLU A 114 -22.05 -26.53 -42.90
C GLU A 114 -22.42 -25.06 -42.60
N ALA A 115 -23.10 -24.39 -43.53
CA ALA A 115 -23.57 -23.01 -43.36
C ALA A 115 -22.47 -22.02 -42.90
N SER A 116 -21.23 -22.20 -43.36
CA SER A 116 -20.05 -21.49 -42.83
C SER A 116 -19.32 -20.65 -43.88
N LYS A 117 -18.41 -19.78 -43.42
CA LYS A 117 -17.48 -18.97 -44.24
C LYS A 117 -16.06 -19.04 -43.67
N ASN A 118 -15.56 -20.26 -43.51
CA ASN A 118 -14.25 -20.52 -42.94
C ASN A 118 -13.14 -20.21 -43.95
N ILE A 119 -12.03 -19.62 -43.48
CA ILE A 119 -10.90 -19.22 -44.31
C ILE A 119 -9.63 -19.84 -43.74
N ALA A 120 -9.03 -20.78 -44.46
CA ALA A 120 -7.71 -21.33 -44.16
C ALA A 120 -6.70 -20.86 -45.21
N SER A 121 -5.71 -20.08 -44.82
CA SER A 121 -4.67 -19.54 -45.69
C SER A 121 -3.29 -19.85 -45.12
N GLY A 122 -2.55 -20.73 -45.79
CA GLY A 122 -1.23 -21.20 -45.36
C GLY A 122 -1.07 -22.71 -45.51
N ASN A 123 0.17 -23.18 -45.55
CA ASN A 123 0.45 -24.62 -45.59
C ASN A 123 -0.10 -25.30 -44.32
N ASN A 124 -0.95 -26.31 -44.48
CA ASN A 124 -1.62 -27.02 -43.39
C ASN A 124 -2.45 -26.12 -42.44
N ALA A 125 -2.91 -24.95 -42.90
CA ALA A 125 -3.83 -24.12 -42.12
C ALA A 125 -5.20 -24.82 -42.02
N GLN A 126 -5.86 -24.71 -40.87
CA GLN A 126 -7.14 -25.37 -40.60
C GLN A 126 -8.16 -24.37 -40.05
N ALA A 127 -9.27 -24.19 -40.76
CA ALA A 127 -10.40 -23.39 -40.32
C ALA A 127 -11.67 -24.24 -40.37
N SER A 128 -12.29 -24.57 -39.23
CA SER A 128 -13.40 -25.54 -39.22
C SER A 128 -14.53 -25.21 -38.25
N GLY A 129 -15.74 -25.63 -38.61
CA GLY A 129 -16.93 -25.63 -37.75
C GLY A 129 -18.19 -25.20 -38.47
N ASP A 130 -19.33 -25.68 -38.00
CA ASP A 130 -20.64 -25.37 -38.59
C ASP A 130 -21.12 -24.00 -38.15
N ASN A 131 -21.88 -23.30 -39.02
CA ASN A 131 -22.43 -21.97 -38.75
C ASN A 131 -21.35 -20.95 -38.31
N SER A 132 -20.15 -21.04 -38.87
CA SER A 132 -18.98 -20.31 -38.37
C SER A 132 -18.28 -19.44 -39.42
N THR A 133 -17.40 -18.55 -38.95
CA THR A 133 -16.58 -17.62 -39.72
C THR A 133 -15.12 -17.66 -39.23
N ASN A 134 -14.58 -18.86 -39.06
CA ASN A 134 -13.25 -19.07 -38.52
C ASN A 134 -12.16 -18.74 -39.56
N ILE A 135 -11.08 -18.10 -39.14
CA ILE A 135 -9.99 -17.65 -40.00
C ILE A 135 -8.66 -18.18 -39.45
N ALA A 136 -7.99 -19.04 -40.20
CA ALA A 136 -6.64 -19.52 -39.92
C ALA A 136 -5.68 -18.99 -41.00
N ALA A 137 -4.84 -18.03 -40.64
CA ALA A 137 -3.88 -17.38 -41.53
C ALA A 137 -2.45 -17.62 -41.05
N GLY A 138 -1.72 -18.53 -41.69
CA GLY A 138 -0.36 -18.91 -41.34
C GLY A 138 -0.13 -20.41 -41.49
N ALA A 139 1.12 -20.81 -41.68
CA ALA A 139 1.45 -22.22 -41.77
C ALA A 139 1.09 -22.94 -40.46
N GLY A 140 0.31 -24.01 -40.54
CA GLY A 140 -0.18 -24.77 -39.39
C GLY A 140 -1.10 -23.99 -38.43
N ALA A 141 -1.59 -22.80 -38.79
CA ALA A 141 -2.57 -22.08 -37.98
C ALA A 141 -3.87 -22.90 -37.89
N ASN A 142 -4.53 -22.89 -36.74
CA ASN A 142 -5.78 -23.61 -36.52
C ASN A 142 -6.82 -22.70 -35.85
N ALA A 143 -7.94 -22.48 -36.51
CA ALA A 143 -9.10 -21.79 -35.97
C ALA A 143 -10.35 -22.67 -36.08
N SER A 144 -10.83 -23.22 -34.97
CA SER A 144 -11.97 -24.17 -35.00
C SER A 144 -13.06 -23.85 -33.98
N GLY A 145 -14.31 -24.17 -34.32
CA GLY A 145 -15.46 -24.07 -33.42
C GLY A 145 -16.78 -23.94 -34.17
N ASN A 146 -17.84 -24.50 -33.60
CA ASN A 146 -19.20 -24.33 -34.11
C ASN A 146 -19.78 -22.98 -33.64
N SER A 147 -20.57 -22.33 -34.50
CA SER A 147 -21.17 -21.02 -34.21
C SER A 147 -20.16 -19.97 -33.75
N SER A 148 -18.94 -19.99 -34.30
CA SER A 148 -17.83 -19.14 -33.86
C SER A 148 -17.28 -18.21 -34.96
N GLY A 149 -16.48 -17.24 -34.54
CA GLY A 149 -15.69 -16.36 -35.40
C GLY A 149 -14.27 -16.24 -34.85
N ASN A 150 -13.57 -17.36 -34.82
CA ASN A 150 -12.21 -17.45 -34.28
C ASN A 150 -11.17 -17.01 -35.31
N LEU A 151 -10.10 -16.36 -34.86
CA LEU A 151 -9.01 -15.87 -35.71
C LEU A 151 -7.66 -16.38 -35.18
N ALA A 152 -7.02 -17.28 -35.92
CA ALA A 152 -5.64 -17.69 -35.68
C ALA A 152 -4.75 -17.11 -36.79
N SER A 153 -3.89 -16.14 -36.46
CA SER A 153 -2.98 -15.50 -37.41
C SER A 153 -1.53 -15.62 -36.93
N GLY A 154 -0.72 -16.39 -37.65
CA GLY A 154 0.68 -16.66 -37.31
C GLY A 154 1.05 -18.14 -37.51
N LEU A 155 2.36 -18.41 -37.61
CA LEU A 155 2.89 -19.77 -37.66
C LEU A 155 2.42 -20.56 -36.42
N THR A 156 1.68 -21.64 -36.64
CA THR A 156 1.09 -22.50 -35.60
C THR A 156 0.24 -21.78 -34.54
N ALA A 157 -0.40 -20.66 -34.90
CA ALA A 157 -1.36 -19.99 -33.99
C ALA A 157 -2.61 -20.86 -33.78
N LEU A 158 -3.20 -20.82 -32.59
CA LEU A 158 -4.38 -21.62 -32.22
C LEU A 158 -5.51 -20.73 -31.70
N ALA A 159 -6.68 -20.77 -32.33
CA ALA A 159 -7.86 -20.02 -31.91
C ALA A 159 -9.12 -20.92 -31.89
N ASN A 160 -9.46 -21.51 -30.75
CA ASN A 160 -10.48 -22.58 -30.72
C ASN A 160 -11.61 -22.35 -29.72
N GLY A 161 -12.81 -22.83 -30.03
CA GLY A 161 -13.94 -22.93 -29.10
C GLY A 161 -15.29 -22.69 -29.76
N ASP A 162 -16.31 -23.37 -29.27
CA ASP A 162 -17.69 -23.21 -29.74
C ASP A 162 -18.30 -21.92 -29.19
N ASN A 163 -19.19 -21.29 -29.96
CA ASN A 163 -19.86 -20.04 -29.60
C ASN A 163 -18.88 -18.92 -29.17
N SER A 164 -17.72 -18.85 -29.82
CA SER A 164 -16.61 -17.98 -29.38
C SER A 164 -16.12 -17.03 -30.47
N ARG A 165 -15.36 -16.02 -30.05
CA ARG A 165 -14.62 -15.08 -30.90
C ARG A 165 -13.20 -14.94 -30.37
N ASN A 166 -12.47 -16.05 -30.34
CA ASN A 166 -11.09 -16.11 -29.88
C ASN A 166 -10.13 -15.59 -30.94
N VAL A 167 -9.13 -14.81 -30.53
CA VAL A 167 -8.17 -14.17 -31.41
C VAL A 167 -6.76 -14.49 -30.95
N ALA A 168 -6.03 -15.28 -31.73
CA ALA A 168 -4.63 -15.61 -31.51
C ALA A 168 -3.78 -15.01 -32.64
N THR A 169 -2.99 -13.97 -32.33
CA THR A 169 -2.10 -13.31 -33.29
C THR A 169 -0.65 -13.44 -32.84
N GLY A 170 0.20 -14.05 -33.64
CA GLY A 170 1.61 -14.30 -33.31
C GLY A 170 2.03 -15.76 -33.52
N ARG A 171 3.34 -16.00 -33.61
CA ARG A 171 3.86 -17.37 -33.73
C ARG A 171 3.55 -18.16 -32.45
N SER A 172 2.89 -19.30 -32.61
CA SER A 172 2.53 -20.23 -31.53
C SER A 172 1.68 -19.60 -30.42
N SER A 173 0.93 -18.53 -30.71
CA SER A 173 -0.04 -17.97 -29.77
C SER A 173 -1.26 -18.90 -29.65
N ASN A 174 -1.93 -18.85 -28.50
CA ASN A 174 -3.10 -19.68 -28.22
C ASN A 174 -4.20 -18.86 -27.54
N ALA A 175 -5.34 -18.71 -28.22
CA ALA A 175 -6.58 -18.17 -27.67
C ALA A 175 -7.67 -19.26 -27.69
N SER A 176 -8.06 -19.84 -26.55
CA SER A 176 -8.98 -20.99 -26.55
C SER A 176 -10.06 -20.95 -25.47
N GLY A 177 -11.23 -21.48 -25.78
CA GLY A 177 -12.32 -21.76 -24.82
C GLY A 177 -13.70 -21.57 -25.42
N ASN A 178 -14.69 -22.28 -24.90
CA ASN A 178 -16.07 -22.19 -25.33
C ASN A 178 -16.76 -20.95 -24.76
N ASN A 179 -17.72 -20.38 -25.48
CA ASN A 179 -18.47 -19.19 -25.05
C ASN A 179 -17.57 -18.00 -24.67
N SER A 180 -16.43 -17.82 -25.36
CA SER A 180 -15.37 -16.91 -24.93
C SER A 180 -14.98 -15.86 -25.97
N ARG A 181 -14.23 -14.86 -25.52
CA ARG A 181 -13.64 -13.77 -26.32
C ARG A 181 -12.18 -13.56 -25.89
N ASN A 182 -11.39 -14.62 -25.90
CA ASN A 182 -10.00 -14.58 -25.50
C ASN A 182 -9.11 -13.96 -26.59
N LEU A 183 -8.13 -13.16 -26.19
CA LEU A 183 -7.17 -12.48 -27.07
C LEU A 183 -5.75 -12.82 -26.66
N ALA A 184 -5.00 -13.50 -27.52
CA ALA A 184 -3.59 -13.81 -27.34
C ALA A 184 -2.75 -13.17 -28.46
N ASN A 185 -2.11 -12.04 -28.18
CA ASN A 185 -1.30 -11.27 -29.12
C ASN A 185 0.19 -11.27 -28.73
N GLY A 186 1.01 -12.07 -29.41
CA GLY A 186 2.45 -12.14 -29.20
C GLY A 186 3.03 -13.53 -29.43
N PHE A 187 4.36 -13.63 -29.47
CA PHE A 187 5.06 -14.91 -29.56
C PHE A 187 4.77 -15.77 -28.32
N ILE A 188 4.16 -16.95 -28.50
CA ILE A 188 3.75 -17.86 -27.42
C ILE A 188 2.82 -17.19 -26.38
N ALA A 189 2.08 -16.13 -26.76
CA ALA A 189 1.06 -15.56 -25.87
C ALA A 189 -0.08 -16.58 -25.66
N LYS A 190 -0.61 -16.68 -24.44
CA LYS A 190 -1.69 -17.62 -24.09
C LYS A 190 -2.83 -16.89 -23.41
N ALA A 191 -4.02 -16.98 -23.99
CA ALA A 191 -5.27 -16.54 -23.39
C ALA A 191 -6.29 -17.69 -23.44
N TYR A 192 -6.60 -18.34 -22.32
CA TYR A 192 -7.56 -19.46 -22.37
C TYR A 192 -8.50 -19.53 -21.18
N GLY A 193 -9.68 -20.07 -21.43
CA GLY A 193 -10.76 -20.24 -20.46
C GLY A 193 -12.12 -20.34 -21.14
N ASP A 194 -13.01 -21.15 -20.58
CA ASP A 194 -14.41 -21.19 -20.97
C ASP A 194 -15.16 -20.01 -20.34
N ALA A 195 -16.16 -19.48 -21.05
CA ALA A 195 -16.95 -18.33 -20.61
C ALA A 195 -16.09 -17.11 -20.20
N SER A 196 -14.94 -16.91 -20.85
CA SER A 196 -13.96 -15.88 -20.47
C SER A 196 -13.73 -14.80 -21.54
N ALA A 197 -13.08 -13.71 -21.12
CA ALA A 197 -12.60 -12.62 -21.96
C ALA A 197 -11.15 -12.27 -21.59
N ASN A 198 -10.28 -13.28 -21.54
CA ASN A 198 -8.88 -13.12 -21.17
C ASN A 198 -8.07 -12.43 -22.26
N THR A 199 -7.16 -11.53 -21.87
CA THR A 199 -6.30 -10.78 -22.80
C THR A 199 -4.84 -10.94 -22.42
N ALA A 200 -4.05 -11.60 -23.27
CA ALA A 200 -2.61 -11.75 -23.15
C ALA A 200 -1.91 -11.03 -24.31
N THR A 201 -1.20 -9.94 -24.03
CA THR A 201 -0.44 -9.18 -25.04
C THR A 201 1.03 -9.08 -24.66
N GLY A 202 1.91 -9.63 -25.49
CA GLY A 202 3.36 -9.68 -25.25
C GLY A 202 3.95 -11.07 -25.47
N SER A 203 5.27 -11.14 -25.61
CA SER A 203 5.96 -12.44 -25.72
C SER A 203 5.79 -13.23 -24.42
N ASN A 204 5.29 -14.46 -24.51
CA ASN A 204 5.03 -15.34 -23.37
C ASN A 204 4.12 -14.71 -22.28
N ALA A 205 3.22 -13.81 -22.67
CA ALA A 205 2.17 -13.31 -21.78
C ALA A 205 1.10 -14.40 -21.55
N ASN A 206 0.63 -14.57 -20.32
CA ASN A 206 -0.36 -15.58 -19.96
C ASN A 206 -1.57 -14.93 -19.25
N ALA A 207 -2.76 -15.05 -19.82
CA ALA A 207 -4.02 -14.62 -19.20
C ALA A 207 -5.01 -15.79 -19.16
N ILE A 208 -5.23 -16.38 -17.98
CA ILE A 208 -5.81 -17.73 -17.90
C ILE A 208 -6.90 -17.82 -16.84
N GLY A 209 -8.05 -18.40 -17.20
CA GLY A 209 -9.07 -18.85 -16.24
C GLY A 209 -10.46 -18.95 -16.84
N ASN A 210 -11.27 -19.86 -16.31
CA ASN A 210 -12.69 -19.99 -16.68
C ASN A 210 -13.51 -18.87 -16.02
N GLY A 211 -14.54 -18.36 -16.71
CA GLY A 211 -15.42 -17.32 -16.18
C GLY A 211 -14.69 -16.01 -15.83
N SER A 212 -13.56 -15.74 -16.48
CA SER A 212 -12.63 -14.68 -16.08
C SER A 212 -12.43 -13.62 -17.17
N ALA A 213 -11.87 -12.48 -16.78
CA ALA A 213 -11.41 -11.44 -17.70
C ALA A 213 -10.03 -10.93 -17.25
N ASN A 214 -9.07 -11.86 -17.18
CA ASN A 214 -7.70 -11.55 -16.81
C ASN A 214 -6.97 -10.80 -17.93
N ILE A 215 -6.07 -9.88 -17.56
CA ILE A 215 -5.29 -9.05 -18.48
C ILE A 215 -3.81 -9.19 -18.14
N ALA A 216 -3.03 -9.79 -19.04
CA ALA A 216 -1.58 -9.87 -18.98
C ALA A 216 -0.97 -9.06 -20.13
N THR A 217 -0.32 -7.95 -19.82
CA THR A 217 0.33 -7.08 -20.81
C THR A 217 1.81 -6.91 -20.49
N GLY A 218 2.68 -7.36 -21.39
CA GLY A 218 4.13 -7.31 -21.25
C GLY A 218 4.80 -8.68 -21.38
N VAL A 219 6.11 -8.68 -21.57
CA VAL A 219 6.89 -9.91 -21.72
C VAL A 219 6.86 -10.71 -20.42
N ASN A 220 6.55 -12.01 -20.49
CA ASN A 220 6.39 -12.89 -19.33
C ASN A 220 5.39 -12.38 -18.27
N SER A 221 4.43 -11.54 -18.65
CA SER A 221 3.35 -11.14 -17.74
C SER A 221 2.40 -12.32 -17.51
N ASN A 222 1.90 -12.47 -16.27
CA ASN A 222 1.07 -13.60 -15.87
C ASN A 222 -0.15 -13.13 -15.08
N ALA A 223 -1.34 -13.28 -15.65
CA ALA A 223 -2.63 -12.91 -15.07
C ALA A 223 -3.55 -14.15 -15.00
N ASN A 224 -3.61 -14.86 -13.87
CA ASN A 224 -4.28 -16.17 -13.81
C ASN A 224 -5.30 -16.29 -12.67
N GLY A 225 -6.43 -16.93 -12.95
CA GLY A 225 -7.40 -17.36 -11.96
C GLY A 225 -8.79 -17.57 -12.56
N ASP A 226 -9.50 -18.60 -12.11
CA ASP A 226 -10.92 -18.76 -12.45
C ASP A 226 -11.77 -17.69 -11.77
N ASN A 227 -12.87 -17.28 -12.39
CA ASN A 227 -13.82 -16.29 -11.87
C ASN A 227 -13.13 -15.01 -11.38
N SER A 228 -12.16 -14.50 -12.14
CA SER A 228 -11.27 -13.43 -11.69
C SER A 228 -11.07 -12.32 -12.72
N PHE A 229 -10.59 -11.18 -12.24
CA PHE A 229 -10.22 -9.99 -13.01
C PHE A 229 -8.79 -9.56 -12.64
N ASN A 230 -7.80 -10.44 -12.79
CA ASN A 230 -6.42 -10.11 -12.49
C ASN A 230 -5.78 -9.27 -13.61
N ILE A 231 -4.96 -8.29 -13.23
CA ILE A 231 -4.28 -7.39 -14.17
C ILE A 231 -2.77 -7.42 -13.89
N ALA A 232 -1.98 -7.97 -14.82
CA ALA A 232 -0.52 -8.01 -14.76
C ALA A 232 0.07 -7.17 -15.91
N THR A 233 0.60 -5.99 -15.61
CA THR A 233 1.16 -5.05 -16.61
C THR A 233 2.62 -4.75 -16.36
N GLY A 234 3.51 -5.24 -17.22
CA GLY A 234 4.96 -5.05 -17.14
C GLY A 234 5.76 -6.28 -17.55
N LEU A 235 7.09 -6.17 -17.49
CA LEU A 235 8.00 -7.30 -17.70
C LEU A 235 8.03 -8.16 -16.43
N ASN A 236 7.83 -9.48 -16.58
CA ASN A 236 7.86 -10.48 -15.50
C ASN A 236 6.84 -10.23 -14.36
N THR A 237 5.69 -9.60 -14.65
CA THR A 237 4.63 -9.36 -13.65
C THR A 237 3.82 -10.61 -13.35
N ASN A 238 3.30 -10.69 -12.13
CA ASN A 238 2.38 -11.75 -11.74
C ASN A 238 1.20 -11.19 -10.95
N ALA A 239 -0.01 -11.25 -11.52
CA ALA A 239 -1.27 -11.01 -10.82
C ALA A 239 -2.09 -12.31 -10.84
N SER A 240 -2.26 -13.01 -9.72
CA SER A 240 -2.96 -14.30 -9.76
C SER A 240 -3.73 -14.72 -8.52
N GLY A 241 -4.80 -15.47 -8.78
CA GLY A 241 -5.64 -16.16 -7.80
C GLY A 241 -7.08 -16.33 -8.28
N SER A 242 -7.72 -17.43 -7.89
CA SER A 242 -9.14 -17.67 -8.19
C SER A 242 -10.04 -16.71 -7.40
N GLY A 243 -11.14 -16.26 -7.99
CA GLY A 243 -12.11 -15.36 -7.34
C GLY A 243 -11.55 -13.97 -7.00
N SER A 244 -10.48 -13.54 -7.66
CA SER A 244 -9.69 -12.37 -7.25
C SER A 244 -9.70 -11.22 -8.25
N ASN A 245 -9.30 -10.05 -7.77
CA ASN A 245 -9.12 -8.81 -8.52
C ASN A 245 -7.72 -8.25 -8.23
N ASN A 246 -6.67 -9.05 -8.42
CA ASN A 246 -5.30 -8.60 -8.12
C ASN A 246 -4.72 -7.75 -9.25
N VAL A 247 -3.93 -6.74 -8.89
CA VAL A 247 -3.31 -5.81 -9.85
C VAL A 247 -1.81 -5.73 -9.59
N ALA A 248 -1.00 -6.15 -10.54
CA ALA A 248 0.46 -6.05 -10.51
C ALA A 248 0.94 -5.18 -11.69
N THR A 249 1.47 -3.99 -11.39
CA THR A 249 1.99 -3.05 -12.39
C THR A 249 3.42 -2.66 -12.10
N GLY A 250 4.32 -2.83 -13.07
CA GLY A 250 5.75 -2.53 -12.95
C GLY A 250 6.63 -3.77 -13.11
N ASN A 251 7.92 -3.59 -13.40
CA ASN A 251 8.80 -4.73 -13.65
C ASN A 251 8.92 -5.64 -12.42
N ALA A 252 8.64 -6.93 -12.61
CA ALA A 252 8.65 -7.95 -11.56
C ALA A 252 7.72 -7.65 -10.37
N ALA A 253 6.65 -6.87 -10.57
CA ALA A 253 5.62 -6.67 -9.55
C ALA A 253 4.78 -7.95 -9.35
N ILE A 254 4.40 -8.22 -8.10
CA ILE A 254 3.66 -9.43 -7.71
C ILE A 254 2.42 -9.02 -6.92
N ALA A 255 1.23 -9.41 -7.39
CA ALA A 255 -0.03 -9.30 -6.68
C ALA A 255 -0.71 -10.69 -6.64
N PHE A 256 -0.70 -11.38 -5.49
CA PHE A 256 -1.10 -12.79 -5.45
C PHE A 256 -2.08 -13.11 -4.32
N GLY A 257 -3.12 -13.90 -4.61
CA GLY A 257 -4.05 -14.40 -3.62
C GLY A 257 -5.40 -14.84 -4.19
N ALA A 258 -5.96 -15.93 -3.66
CA ALA A 258 -7.35 -16.28 -3.94
C ALA A 258 -8.31 -15.37 -3.15
N ASN A 259 -9.47 -15.05 -3.73
CA ASN A 259 -10.50 -14.19 -3.12
C ASN A 259 -9.94 -12.84 -2.61
N SER A 260 -8.94 -12.29 -3.30
CA SER A 260 -8.25 -11.07 -2.86
C SER A 260 -8.41 -9.92 -3.84
N SER A 261 -8.02 -8.73 -3.39
CA SER A 261 -7.89 -7.52 -4.22
C SER A 261 -6.57 -6.83 -3.89
N ASN A 262 -5.46 -7.56 -4.07
CA ASN A 262 -4.13 -7.05 -3.77
C ASN A 262 -3.61 -6.18 -4.92
N ALA A 263 -2.93 -5.08 -4.59
CA ALA A 263 -2.41 -4.13 -5.56
C ALA A 263 -0.91 -3.90 -5.33
N ALA A 264 -0.07 -4.29 -6.29
CA ALA A 264 1.37 -4.07 -6.30
C ALA A 264 1.74 -3.14 -7.47
N THR A 265 2.24 -1.95 -7.16
CA THR A 265 2.68 -0.95 -8.16
C THR A 265 4.13 -0.57 -7.90
N GLY A 266 5.04 -0.87 -8.83
CA GLY A 266 6.45 -0.53 -8.75
C GLY A 266 7.39 -1.67 -9.13
N TYR A 267 8.68 -1.37 -9.30
CA TYR A 267 9.72 -2.39 -9.53
C TYR A 267 9.82 -3.32 -8.31
N LEU A 268 9.66 -4.63 -8.47
CA LEU A 268 9.65 -5.62 -7.38
C LEU A 268 8.65 -5.32 -6.24
N ALA A 269 7.57 -4.57 -6.50
CA ALA A 269 6.52 -4.38 -5.50
C ALA A 269 5.80 -5.71 -5.24
N ASN A 270 5.51 -6.03 -3.99
CA ASN A 270 4.86 -7.29 -3.59
C ASN A 270 3.63 -7.03 -2.73
N ALA A 271 2.45 -7.37 -3.24
CA ALA A 271 1.19 -7.36 -2.53
C ALA A 271 0.57 -8.76 -2.52
N ASN A 272 0.73 -9.55 -1.45
CA ASN A 272 0.32 -10.96 -1.46
C ASN A 272 -0.49 -11.37 -0.23
N GLY A 273 -1.42 -12.32 -0.42
CA GLY A 273 -2.31 -12.82 0.61
C GLY A 273 -3.62 -13.35 0.04
N ALA A 274 -4.12 -14.49 0.54
CA ALA A 274 -5.49 -14.91 0.24
C ALA A 274 -6.49 -14.14 1.12
N ASN A 275 -7.70 -13.91 0.62
CA ASN A 275 -8.75 -13.17 1.34
C ASN A 275 -8.29 -11.77 1.83
N SER A 276 -7.40 -11.11 1.10
CA SER A 276 -6.76 -9.86 1.52
C SER A 276 -7.01 -8.70 0.57
N ARG A 277 -6.68 -7.49 1.03
CA ARG A 277 -6.64 -6.26 0.22
C ARG A 277 -5.37 -5.49 0.56
N ASN A 278 -4.23 -6.10 0.25
CA ASN A 278 -2.92 -5.51 0.52
C ASN A 278 -2.52 -4.54 -0.60
N ILE A 279 -1.86 -3.44 -0.26
CA ILE A 279 -1.44 -2.39 -1.20
C ILE A 279 0.06 -2.13 -1.03
N ALA A 280 0.86 -2.50 -2.02
CA ALA A 280 2.29 -2.21 -2.11
C ALA A 280 2.52 -1.20 -3.24
N ASN A 281 2.87 0.04 -2.90
CA ASN A 281 3.12 1.12 -3.85
C ASN A 281 4.53 1.69 -3.66
N GLY A 282 5.43 1.40 -4.58
CA GLY A 282 6.83 1.82 -4.56
C GLY A 282 7.76 0.67 -4.92
N ALA A 283 8.97 1.00 -5.37
CA ALA A 283 9.96 -0.01 -5.70
C ALA A 283 10.34 -0.82 -4.45
N GLN A 284 10.31 -2.15 -4.54
CA GLN A 284 10.57 -3.09 -3.43
C GLN A 284 9.63 -2.91 -2.22
N SER A 285 8.49 -2.25 -2.40
CA SER A 285 7.48 -2.17 -1.34
C SER A 285 6.87 -3.56 -1.10
N ASN A 286 6.58 -3.89 0.15
CA ASN A 286 6.04 -5.18 0.55
C ASN A 286 4.81 -5.00 1.44
N ALA A 287 3.63 -5.37 0.94
CA ALA A 287 2.38 -5.44 1.68
C ALA A 287 1.84 -6.87 1.68
N SER A 288 2.09 -7.64 2.74
CA SER A 288 1.90 -9.10 2.69
C SER A 288 1.15 -9.67 3.88
N GLY A 289 0.21 -10.58 3.64
CA GLY A 289 -0.49 -11.33 4.68
C GLY A 289 -1.82 -11.94 4.21
N THR A 290 -2.14 -13.13 4.70
CA THR A 290 -3.47 -13.74 4.48
C THR A 290 -4.50 -13.05 5.37
N GLY A 291 -5.67 -12.73 4.83
CA GLY A 291 -6.75 -12.07 5.58
C GLY A 291 -6.42 -10.65 6.03
N SER A 292 -5.43 -9.99 5.41
CA SER A 292 -4.92 -8.69 5.86
C SER A 292 -5.33 -7.51 4.97
N PHE A 293 -5.11 -6.32 5.51
CA PHE A 293 -5.33 -5.02 4.86
C PHE A 293 -4.07 -4.15 4.98
N ASN A 294 -2.91 -4.73 4.66
CA ASN A 294 -1.62 -4.07 4.84
C ASN A 294 -1.37 -3.05 3.72
N ILE A 295 -0.77 -1.91 4.08
CA ILE A 295 -0.46 -0.81 3.16
C ILE A 295 1.02 -0.45 3.30
N ALA A 296 1.80 -0.60 2.23
CA ALA A 296 3.20 -0.21 2.15
C ALA A 296 3.38 0.80 1.01
N VAL A 297 3.71 2.04 1.34
CA VAL A 297 3.89 3.13 0.36
C VAL A 297 5.28 3.74 0.52
N GLY A 298 6.12 3.59 -0.51
CA GLY A 298 7.49 4.09 -0.54
C GLY A 298 8.50 3.04 -0.99
N ASN A 299 9.68 3.48 -1.40
CA ASN A 299 10.75 2.53 -1.78
C ASN A 299 11.19 1.72 -0.56
N GLY A 300 11.11 0.39 -0.64
CA GLY A 300 11.44 -0.52 0.46
C GLY A 300 10.51 -0.43 1.68
N ALA A 301 9.33 0.19 1.57
CA ALA A 301 8.34 0.20 2.64
C ALA A 301 7.84 -1.23 2.92
N ASN A 302 7.69 -1.62 4.18
CA ASN A 302 7.30 -2.96 4.57
C ASN A 302 6.15 -2.94 5.58
N ALA A 303 4.98 -3.42 5.15
CA ALA A 303 3.81 -3.65 5.99
C ALA A 303 3.41 -5.12 5.87
N ASN A 304 3.73 -5.95 6.86
CA ASN A 304 3.44 -7.39 6.77
C ASN A 304 2.80 -7.97 8.03
N GLY A 305 2.00 -9.02 7.84
CA GLY A 305 1.33 -9.77 8.91
C GLY A 305 0.00 -10.36 8.45
N ASN A 306 -0.37 -11.53 8.95
CA ASN A 306 -1.64 -12.18 8.68
C ASN A 306 -2.76 -11.61 9.56
N GLY A 307 -3.96 -11.42 9.01
CA GLY A 307 -5.14 -11.01 9.77
C GLY A 307 -5.05 -9.62 10.41
N VAL A 308 -4.16 -8.75 9.91
CA VAL A 308 -3.88 -7.42 10.48
C VAL A 308 -4.02 -6.32 9.43
N ALA A 309 -3.99 -5.07 9.88
CA ALA A 309 -4.00 -3.87 9.04
C ALA A 309 -2.81 -2.97 9.36
N ASN A 310 -1.61 -3.35 8.88
CA ASN A 310 -0.40 -2.57 9.10
C ASN A 310 -0.23 -1.48 8.04
N THR A 311 0.30 -0.32 8.43
CA THR A 311 0.52 0.80 7.51
C THR A 311 1.96 1.30 7.60
N ALA A 312 2.73 1.19 6.52
CA ALA A 312 4.09 1.71 6.39
C ALA A 312 4.11 2.74 5.26
N VAL A 313 4.37 4.01 5.57
CA VAL A 313 4.42 5.11 4.60
C VAL A 313 5.74 5.84 4.74
N GLY A 314 6.58 5.76 3.72
CA GLY A 314 7.92 6.36 3.67
C GLY A 314 8.96 5.37 3.15
N ASN A 315 10.06 5.89 2.59
CA ASN A 315 11.17 5.05 2.16
C ASN A 315 11.78 4.29 3.34
N GLY A 316 11.88 2.97 3.23
CA GLY A 316 12.36 2.08 4.30
C GLY A 316 11.49 2.05 5.56
N SER A 317 10.25 2.57 5.51
CA SER A 317 9.31 2.47 6.64
C SER A 317 8.94 1.01 6.93
N ASN A 318 8.75 0.66 8.20
CA ASN A 318 8.58 -0.73 8.64
C ASN A 318 7.46 -0.86 9.69
N ALA A 319 6.30 -1.37 9.29
CA ALA A 319 5.14 -1.65 10.14
C ALA A 319 4.84 -3.16 10.15
N THR A 320 5.44 -3.89 11.10
CA THR A 320 5.32 -5.35 11.20
C THR A 320 4.69 -5.82 12.51
N GLY A 321 4.47 -4.90 13.45
CA GLY A 321 3.67 -5.20 14.63
C GLY A 321 2.19 -5.35 14.26
N ALA A 322 1.44 -6.21 14.93
CA ALA A 322 0.01 -6.36 14.62
C ALA A 322 -0.76 -5.03 14.77
N ASN A 323 -1.41 -4.58 13.70
CA ASN A 323 -2.12 -3.29 13.63
C ASN A 323 -1.21 -2.09 13.93
N SER A 324 0.03 -2.13 13.43
CA SER A 324 1.02 -1.07 13.63
C SER A 324 1.01 -0.03 12.50
N SER A 325 1.55 1.15 12.77
CA SER A 325 1.64 2.23 11.81
C SER A 325 3.00 2.94 11.86
N ALA A 326 3.70 3.02 10.74
CA ALA A 326 4.98 3.71 10.59
C ALA A 326 4.87 4.78 9.50
N PHE A 327 4.97 6.05 9.87
CA PHE A 327 4.86 7.19 8.96
C PHE A 327 6.17 8.01 8.97
N GLY A 328 7.00 7.86 7.94
CA GLY A 328 8.26 8.59 7.78
C GLY A 328 9.34 7.75 7.11
N ASN A 329 10.37 8.40 6.56
CA ASN A 329 11.57 7.71 6.08
C ASN A 329 12.21 6.95 7.25
N GLY A 330 12.42 5.64 7.11
CA GLY A 330 12.98 4.78 8.14
C GLY A 330 12.15 4.67 9.44
N ALA A 331 10.89 5.12 9.46
CA ALA A 331 10.04 4.96 10.63
C ALA A 331 9.76 3.47 10.91
N SER A 332 9.75 3.05 12.18
CA SER A 332 9.67 1.64 12.57
C SER A 332 8.65 1.42 13.70
N ALA A 333 7.62 0.62 13.41
CA ALA A 333 6.59 0.21 14.35
C ALA A 333 6.44 -1.33 14.30
N THR A 334 7.29 -2.03 15.04
CA THR A 334 7.39 -3.51 15.00
C THR A 334 6.62 -4.21 16.13
N PHE A 335 5.92 -3.45 16.98
CA PHE A 335 5.15 -3.96 18.11
C PHE A 335 3.64 -3.79 17.89
N ALA A 336 2.85 -4.64 18.53
CA ALA A 336 1.40 -4.61 18.39
C ALA A 336 0.81 -3.26 18.79
N ASN A 337 -0.10 -2.72 17.97
CA ASN A 337 -0.78 -1.44 18.18
C ASN A 337 0.19 -0.26 18.42
N ALA A 338 1.40 -0.34 17.86
CA ALA A 338 2.39 0.71 17.96
C ALA A 338 2.33 1.64 16.76
N THR A 339 2.56 2.93 17.00
CA THR A 339 2.61 3.97 15.97
C THR A 339 3.92 4.73 16.06
N ALA A 340 4.64 4.90 14.96
CA ALA A 340 5.83 5.72 14.86
C ALA A 340 5.65 6.78 13.76
N ILE A 341 5.70 8.06 14.12
CA ILE A 341 5.47 9.19 13.21
C ILE A 341 6.70 10.08 13.19
N GLY A 342 7.40 10.15 12.07
CA GLY A 342 8.59 10.98 11.88
C GLY A 342 9.73 10.20 11.20
N ASN A 343 10.66 10.91 10.57
CA ASN A 343 11.87 10.31 10.00
C ASN A 343 12.69 9.64 11.11
N GLY A 344 12.96 8.34 10.98
CA GLY A 344 13.68 7.53 11.96
C GLY A 344 12.93 7.25 13.27
N ALA A 345 11.67 7.67 13.40
CA ALA A 345 10.88 7.42 14.61
C ALA A 345 10.74 5.90 14.84
N THR A 346 10.99 5.43 16.06
CA THR A 346 10.97 4.00 16.40
C THR A 346 10.14 3.76 17.65
N ALA A 347 9.06 2.97 17.51
CA ALA A 347 8.31 2.46 18.66
C ALA A 347 9.01 1.22 19.23
N THR A 348 9.17 1.17 20.55
CA THR A 348 9.98 0.16 21.26
C THR A 348 9.14 -0.82 22.10
N ARG A 349 7.82 -0.63 22.13
CA ARG A 349 6.88 -1.51 22.84
C ARG A 349 5.47 -1.46 22.25
N ALA A 350 4.63 -2.41 22.64
CA ALA A 350 3.23 -2.46 22.23
C ALA A 350 2.43 -1.26 22.79
N ASN A 351 1.37 -0.87 22.07
CA ASN A 351 0.48 0.24 22.43
C ASN A 351 1.17 1.63 22.59
N GLN A 352 2.36 1.81 22.02
CA GLN A 352 3.11 3.06 22.11
C GLN A 352 2.88 3.92 20.87
N GLN A 353 2.67 5.22 21.09
CA GLN A 353 2.68 6.23 20.02
C GLN A 353 3.95 7.07 20.18
N VAL A 354 4.82 7.02 19.18
CA VAL A 354 6.07 7.78 19.11
C VAL A 354 5.92 8.86 18.04
N TYR A 355 6.27 10.09 18.42
CA TYR A 355 6.30 11.24 17.52
C TYR A 355 7.75 11.72 17.47
N GLY A 356 8.41 11.59 16.32
CA GLY A 356 9.79 12.02 16.11
C GLY A 356 10.84 11.14 16.79
N THR A 357 11.98 11.78 17.04
CA THR A 357 13.21 11.23 17.63
C THR A 357 13.71 12.19 18.72
N ALA A 358 14.83 11.87 19.36
CA ALA A 358 15.42 12.70 20.41
C ALA A 358 15.83 14.13 19.95
N SER A 359 16.02 14.36 18.65
CA SER A 359 16.40 15.68 18.12
C SER A 359 15.22 16.55 17.68
N ASN A 360 13.98 16.06 17.82
CA ASN A 360 12.79 16.79 17.36
C ASN A 360 12.26 17.75 18.42
N THR A 361 11.73 18.89 17.97
CA THR A 361 10.94 19.82 18.79
C THR A 361 9.45 19.66 18.49
N TYR A 362 8.60 19.78 19.51
CA TYR A 362 7.14 19.63 19.37
C TYR A 362 6.43 20.97 19.44
N THR A 363 5.44 21.20 18.59
CA THR A 363 4.60 22.40 18.61
C THR A 363 3.14 22.02 18.44
N MET A 364 2.35 22.22 19.49
CA MET A 364 0.90 21.93 19.54
C MET A 364 0.14 23.24 19.79
N THR A 365 0.08 24.12 18.79
CA THR A 365 -0.48 25.50 18.92
C THR A 365 -1.91 25.55 19.47
N GLY A 366 -2.70 24.50 19.24
CA GLY A 366 -4.08 24.42 19.74
C GLY A 366 -4.20 24.36 21.27
N VAL A 367 -3.16 23.93 21.98
CA VAL A 367 -3.18 23.72 23.45
C VAL A 367 -3.52 25.00 24.22
N THR A 368 -3.12 26.17 23.73
CA THR A 368 -3.38 27.47 24.39
C THR A 368 -4.64 28.18 23.88
N SER A 369 -5.42 27.54 23.00
CA SER A 369 -6.61 28.17 22.42
C SER A 369 -7.79 28.21 23.42
N ALA A 370 -8.62 29.25 23.34
CA ALA A 370 -9.84 29.36 24.15
C ALA A 370 -10.80 28.18 23.90
N ALA A 371 -10.84 27.66 22.67
CA ALA A 371 -11.63 26.48 22.32
C ALA A 371 -11.12 25.22 23.04
N SER A 372 -9.80 25.00 23.09
CA SER A 372 -9.22 23.86 23.83
C SER A 372 -9.43 24.00 25.34
N ALA A 373 -9.38 25.22 25.89
CA ALA A 373 -9.68 25.47 27.29
C ALA A 373 -11.16 25.18 27.61
N ALA A 374 -12.09 25.64 26.76
CA ALA A 374 -13.52 25.38 26.92
C ALA A 374 -13.91 23.90 26.77
N ALA A 375 -13.11 23.10 26.06
CA ALA A 375 -13.32 21.66 25.91
C ALA A 375 -12.86 20.83 27.12
N GLN A 376 -12.14 21.44 28.08
CA GLN A 376 -11.74 20.74 29.30
C GLN A 376 -12.95 20.47 30.20
N SER A 377 -12.97 19.29 30.83
CA SER A 377 -14.02 18.88 31.76
C SER A 377 -13.40 18.25 33.00
N GLY A 378 -14.01 18.50 34.16
CA GLY A 378 -13.48 18.07 35.46
C GLY A 378 -12.25 18.87 35.92
N PRO A 379 -11.52 18.38 36.94
CA PRO A 379 -10.32 19.03 37.44
C PRO A 379 -9.18 18.99 36.42
N VAL A 380 -8.57 20.14 36.15
CA VAL A 380 -7.39 20.26 35.29
C VAL A 380 -6.17 19.63 35.97
N GLN A 381 -5.36 18.91 35.22
CA GLN A 381 -4.13 18.26 35.67
C GLN A 381 -2.90 18.83 34.97
N LEU A 382 -1.72 18.61 35.54
CA LEU A 382 -0.45 18.93 34.90
C LEU A 382 0.02 17.76 34.06
N VAL A 383 0.45 18.04 32.83
CA VAL A 383 1.17 17.07 32.01
C VAL A 383 2.64 17.10 32.41
N THR A 384 3.20 15.94 32.68
CA THR A 384 4.60 15.73 33.04
C THR A 384 5.28 14.83 32.02
N THR A 385 6.60 14.87 31.98
CA THR A 385 7.44 14.00 31.16
C THR A 385 8.57 13.42 32.00
N ASP A 386 8.98 12.20 31.72
CA ASP A 386 10.25 11.66 32.19
C ASP A 386 11.40 11.99 31.21
N ALA A 387 12.61 11.52 31.51
CA ALA A 387 13.80 11.71 30.67
C ALA A 387 13.73 10.97 29.32
N ALA A 388 12.83 9.99 29.18
CA ALA A 388 12.61 9.22 27.96
C ALA A 388 11.48 9.80 27.09
N GLY A 389 10.83 10.89 27.52
CA GLY A 389 9.74 11.53 26.78
C GLY A 389 8.36 10.88 27.00
N ASN A 390 8.18 10.06 28.05
CA ASN A 390 6.87 9.49 28.37
C ASN A 390 5.99 10.53 29.05
N LEU A 391 4.79 10.79 28.51
CA LEU A 391 3.84 11.73 29.08
C LEU A 391 2.91 11.06 30.08
N ALA A 392 2.67 11.73 31.22
CA ALA A 392 1.70 11.33 32.23
C ALA A 392 1.03 12.57 32.83
N SER A 393 -0.17 12.40 33.40
CA SER A 393 -0.85 13.46 34.15
C SER A 393 -0.60 13.32 35.65
N THR A 394 -0.50 14.45 36.34
CA THR A 394 -0.42 14.49 37.80
C THR A 394 -1.21 15.69 38.34
N SER A 395 -1.64 15.60 39.60
CA SER A 395 -2.24 16.75 40.28
C SER A 395 -1.15 17.69 40.81
N LEU A 396 -1.50 18.96 40.96
CA LEU A 396 -0.59 19.94 41.58
C LEU A 396 -0.21 19.52 43.01
N SER A 397 -1.14 18.93 43.75
CA SER A 397 -0.91 18.41 45.11
C SER A 397 0.07 17.24 45.15
N ALA A 398 0.06 16.34 44.16
CA ALA A 398 0.95 15.18 44.11
C ALA A 398 2.42 15.57 43.85
N LEU A 399 2.66 16.78 43.33
CA LEU A 399 4.00 17.34 43.16
C LEU A 399 4.55 18.00 44.44
N GLY A 400 3.79 17.99 45.54
CA GLY A 400 4.22 18.56 46.82
C GLY A 400 4.16 20.09 46.87
N PHE A 401 3.46 20.74 45.94
CA PHE A 401 3.20 22.17 46.04
C PHE A 401 2.25 22.46 47.20
N ALA A 402 2.54 23.53 47.94
CA ALA A 402 1.69 24.01 49.02
C ALA A 402 0.28 24.30 48.50
N SER A 403 -0.73 23.71 49.15
CA SER A 403 -2.12 23.97 48.85
C SER A 403 -2.50 25.41 49.25
N PRO A 404 -3.62 25.96 48.75
CA PRO A 404 -4.14 27.23 49.25
C PRO A 404 -4.36 27.24 50.78
N ALA A 405 -4.66 26.09 51.38
CA ALA A 405 -4.81 25.96 52.82
C ALA A 405 -3.46 26.06 53.56
N ASP A 406 -2.40 25.48 53.01
CA ASP A 406 -1.04 25.62 53.54
C ASP A 406 -0.58 27.08 53.47
N ILE A 407 -0.85 27.74 52.34
CA ILE A 407 -0.56 29.17 52.16
C ILE A 407 -1.36 30.03 53.16
N ALA A 408 -2.64 29.72 53.36
CA ALA A 408 -3.47 30.42 54.35
C ALA A 408 -2.96 30.21 55.78
N SER A 409 -2.50 29.00 56.11
CA SER A 409 -1.90 28.68 57.40
C SER A 409 -0.62 29.47 57.64
N ILE A 410 0.27 29.54 56.64
CA ILE A 410 1.49 30.36 56.69
C ILE A 410 1.13 31.85 56.88
N ASN A 411 0.13 32.36 56.17
CA ASN A 411 -0.33 33.75 56.32
C ASN A 411 -0.88 34.02 57.73
N SER A 412 -1.58 33.07 58.33
CA SER A 412 -2.06 33.17 59.71
C SER A 412 -0.92 33.16 60.72
N GLN A 413 0.06 32.27 60.54
CA GLN A 413 1.28 32.26 61.37
C GLN A 413 2.04 33.59 61.28
N LEU A 414 2.16 34.16 60.07
CA LEU A 414 2.80 35.45 59.86
C LEU A 414 2.04 36.59 60.56
N ALA A 415 0.71 36.61 60.46
CA ALA A 415 -0.12 37.57 61.19
C ALA A 415 0.06 37.45 62.71
N GLY A 416 0.15 36.22 63.23
CA GLY A 416 0.45 35.96 64.64
C GLY A 416 1.84 36.45 65.06
N ILE A 417 2.86 36.25 64.22
CA ILE A 417 4.22 36.78 64.45
C ILE A 417 4.19 38.31 64.49
N ASN A 418 3.51 38.96 63.55
CA ASN A 418 3.40 40.43 63.53
C ASN A 418 2.68 40.97 64.77
N ALA A 419 1.61 40.31 65.22
CA ALA A 419 0.94 40.67 66.47
C ALA A 419 1.88 40.54 67.68
N ARG A 420 2.68 39.47 67.74
CA ARG A 420 3.66 39.27 68.81
C ARG A 420 4.79 40.29 68.75
N LEU A 421 5.25 40.70 67.56
CA LEU A 421 6.23 41.76 67.40
C LEU A 421 5.68 43.11 67.90
N ASN A 422 4.42 43.43 67.58
CA ASN A 422 3.76 44.63 68.08
C ASN A 422 3.59 44.61 69.61
N ASP A 423 3.24 43.45 70.20
CA ASP A 423 3.21 43.29 71.65
C ASP A 423 4.61 43.45 72.27
N LEU A 424 5.65 42.87 71.65
CA LEU A 424 7.02 42.99 72.12
C LEU A 424 7.51 44.45 72.06
N ASP A 425 7.19 45.18 70.99
CA ASP A 425 7.48 46.60 70.86
C ASP A 425 6.76 47.41 71.96
N GLY A 426 5.47 47.11 72.19
CA GLY A 426 4.70 47.70 73.30
C GLY A 426 5.29 47.40 74.68
N ARG A 427 5.73 46.15 74.93
CA ARG A 427 6.40 45.75 76.19
C ARG A 427 7.76 46.41 76.34
N THR A 428 8.52 46.54 75.25
CA THR A 428 9.80 47.24 75.23
C THR A 428 9.59 48.72 75.55
N GLY A 429 8.56 49.34 74.97
CA GLY A 429 8.13 50.69 75.33
C GLY A 429 7.78 50.82 76.81
N LYS A 430 7.01 49.88 77.38
CA LYS A 430 6.71 49.85 78.82
C LYS A 430 7.95 49.63 79.68
N ALA A 431 8.91 48.82 79.25
CA ALA A 431 10.16 48.58 79.98
C ALA A 431 11.05 49.82 79.97
N ILE A 432 11.21 50.49 78.82
CA ILE A 432 11.91 51.78 78.68
C ILE A 432 11.26 52.84 79.58
N ASN A 433 9.93 52.90 79.57
CA ASN A 433 9.17 53.78 80.47
C ASN A 433 9.38 53.39 81.96
N GLY A 434 9.51 52.10 82.26
CA GLY A 434 9.92 51.58 83.57
C GLY A 434 11.26 52.12 84.06
N VAL A 435 12.25 52.26 83.17
CA VAL A 435 13.55 52.86 83.48
C VAL A 435 13.41 54.36 83.77
N ALA A 436 12.65 55.10 82.96
CA ALA A 436 12.36 56.52 83.23
C ALA A 436 11.66 56.72 84.59
N MET A 437 10.71 55.85 84.91
CA MET A 437 10.03 55.80 86.22
C MET A 437 10.99 55.51 87.37
N ALA A 438 11.92 54.56 87.20
CA ALA A 438 12.94 54.27 88.20
C ALA A 438 13.88 55.47 88.43
N PHE A 439 14.28 56.19 87.37
CA PHE A 439 15.04 57.43 87.50
C PHE A 439 14.26 58.52 88.23
N ALA A 440 12.98 58.71 87.90
CA ALA A 440 12.12 59.63 88.64
C ALA A 440 12.07 59.27 90.13
N MET A 441 11.98 57.97 90.47
CA MET A 441 11.88 57.49 91.85
C MET A 441 13.19 57.48 92.64
N SER A 442 14.34 57.72 92.00
CA SER A 442 15.64 57.74 92.68
C SER A 442 15.76 58.86 93.73
N GLY A 443 15.01 59.95 93.56
CA GLY A 443 15.01 61.11 94.46
C GLY A 443 14.15 60.88 95.71
N SER A 444 14.47 59.89 96.55
CA SER A 444 13.72 59.65 97.78
C SER A 444 13.95 60.77 98.80
N PRO A 445 12.90 61.34 99.42
CA PRO A 445 13.02 62.47 100.33
C PRO A 445 13.73 62.02 101.61
N TRP A 446 14.79 62.73 101.98
CA TRP A 446 15.55 62.48 103.19
C TRP A 446 14.97 63.30 104.34
N LEU A 447 14.55 62.65 105.42
CA LEU A 447 13.96 63.31 106.60
C LEU A 447 15.06 63.98 107.45
N MET A 448 14.96 65.30 107.67
CA MET A 448 15.84 66.03 108.59
C MET A 448 15.50 65.72 110.06
N PRO A 449 16.41 65.97 111.04
CA PRO A 449 16.26 65.49 112.42
C PRO A 449 14.95 65.87 113.14
N SER A 450 14.29 66.98 112.77
CA SER A 450 13.03 67.44 113.38
C SER A 450 11.77 67.12 112.56
N GLU A 451 11.89 66.47 111.41
CA GLU A 451 10.77 66.22 110.50
C GLU A 451 10.14 64.84 110.73
N LYS A 452 8.81 64.81 110.83
CA LYS A 452 8.03 63.57 110.97
C LYS A 452 7.62 62.99 109.62
N ILE A 453 7.46 63.84 108.60
CA ILE A 453 7.02 63.51 107.24
C ILE A 453 7.79 64.41 106.25
N ALA A 454 8.28 63.85 105.15
CA ALA A 454 8.87 64.60 104.03
C ALA A 454 8.30 64.08 102.71
N MET A 455 8.02 64.98 101.75
CA MET A 455 7.50 64.63 100.43
C MET A 455 8.40 65.21 99.34
N SER A 456 8.56 64.49 98.23
CA SER A 456 9.25 64.98 97.04
C SER A 456 8.51 64.62 95.76
N MET A 457 8.63 65.50 94.77
CA MET A 457 8.19 65.29 93.39
C MET A 457 9.42 65.28 92.50
N ASN A 458 9.54 64.30 91.62
CA ASN A 458 10.71 64.15 90.75
C ASN A 458 10.27 63.80 89.33
N TRP A 459 11.02 64.30 88.35
CA TRP A 459 10.84 64.00 86.93
C TRP A 459 12.02 63.15 86.44
N GLY A 460 11.74 62.05 85.76
CA GLY A 460 12.73 61.17 85.14
C GLY A 460 12.52 61.07 83.64
N THR A 461 13.59 60.97 82.88
CA THR A 461 13.53 60.83 81.42
C THR A 461 14.52 59.77 80.94
N PHE A 462 14.14 58.95 79.96
CA PHE A 462 15.00 57.96 79.33
C PHE A 462 14.49 57.59 77.93
N GLN A 463 15.37 57.65 76.92
CA GLN A 463 15.10 57.32 75.51
C GLN A 463 13.68 57.73 75.04
N ASN A 464 13.41 59.05 75.05
CA ASN A 464 12.15 59.67 74.62
C ASN A 464 10.90 59.35 75.46
N THR A 465 11.05 58.74 76.63
CA THR A 465 9.97 58.57 77.61
C THR A 465 10.21 59.45 78.84
N ASN A 466 9.12 59.94 79.42
CA ASN A 466 9.16 60.75 80.64
C ASN A 466 8.30 60.11 81.73
N ALA A 467 8.71 60.29 82.97
CA ALA A 467 7.98 59.82 84.13
C ALA A 467 7.96 60.89 85.23
N LEU A 468 6.85 60.96 85.93
CA LEU A 468 6.66 61.81 87.10
C LEU A 468 6.47 60.92 88.31
N SER A 469 7.18 61.20 89.40
CA SER A 469 7.04 60.48 90.64
C SER A 469 6.77 61.39 91.82
N MET A 470 5.99 60.87 92.77
CA MET A 470 5.76 61.46 94.08
C MET A 470 6.18 60.44 95.12
N SER A 471 6.99 60.85 96.08
CA SER A 471 7.38 59.97 97.18
C SER A 471 7.31 60.69 98.51
N ALA A 472 7.00 59.95 99.56
CA ALA A 472 6.90 60.42 100.93
C ALA A 472 7.73 59.50 101.84
N ALA A 473 8.40 60.10 102.82
CA ALA A 473 9.09 59.40 103.88
C ALA A 473 8.47 59.77 105.23
N LEU A 474 8.36 58.79 106.11
CA LEU A 474 7.73 58.85 107.42
C LEU A 474 8.72 58.29 108.45
N ARG A 475 8.92 58.99 109.56
CA ARG A 475 9.75 58.48 110.66
C ARG A 475 8.90 57.66 111.62
N VAL A 476 9.19 56.37 111.74
CA VAL A 476 8.44 55.42 112.60
C VAL A 476 9.07 55.34 113.99
N SER A 477 10.40 55.46 114.09
CA SER A 477 11.16 55.53 115.34
C SER A 477 12.47 56.31 115.11
N GLU A 478 13.24 56.64 116.17
CA GLU A 478 14.52 57.37 116.05
C GLU A 478 15.52 56.68 115.10
N HIS A 479 15.46 55.35 115.04
CA HIS A 479 16.35 54.52 114.23
C HIS A 479 15.68 53.94 112.97
N VAL A 480 14.39 54.19 112.74
CA VAL A 480 13.61 53.55 111.65
C VAL A 480 12.84 54.59 110.83
N GLN A 481 13.12 54.63 109.52
CA GLN A 481 12.41 55.45 108.55
C GLN A 481 11.73 54.56 107.50
N ALA A 482 10.45 54.80 107.24
CA ALA A 482 9.72 54.20 106.14
C ALA A 482 9.59 55.21 105.01
N SER A 483 9.69 54.75 103.76
CA SER A 483 9.48 55.57 102.58
C SER A 483 8.61 54.83 101.58
N GLY A 484 7.71 55.55 100.93
CA GLY A 484 6.84 55.05 99.89
C GLY A 484 6.81 56.03 98.73
N GLY A 485 6.56 55.56 97.53
CA GLY A 485 6.37 56.45 96.39
C GLY A 485 5.60 55.78 95.27
N LEU A 486 4.91 56.63 94.51
CA LEU A 486 4.20 56.27 93.30
C LEU A 486 4.82 57.03 92.14
N THR A 487 4.92 56.38 90.99
CA THR A 487 5.44 56.97 89.76
C THR A 487 4.51 56.63 88.61
N TYR A 488 4.35 57.59 87.70
CA TYR A 488 3.54 57.45 86.52
C TYR A 488 4.38 57.76 85.27
N GLY A 489 4.39 56.82 84.34
CA GLY A 489 5.09 56.94 83.07
C GLY A 489 4.19 57.48 81.96
N THR A 490 4.61 58.54 81.29
CA THR A 490 3.78 59.29 80.32
C THR A 490 3.60 58.60 78.96
N ASN A 491 4.51 57.71 78.56
CA ASN A 491 4.46 57.02 77.26
C ASN A 491 4.12 55.52 77.44
N GLY A 492 2.82 55.18 77.39
CA GLY A 492 2.32 53.81 77.58
C GLY A 492 1.65 53.51 78.93
N GLY A 493 1.48 54.53 79.79
CA GLY A 493 0.53 54.51 80.92
C GLY A 493 0.82 53.50 82.03
N GLY A 494 2.07 53.43 82.51
CA GLY A 494 2.45 52.55 83.62
C GLY A 494 2.42 53.27 84.98
N LEU A 495 1.82 52.66 85.99
CA LEU A 495 1.95 53.05 87.40
C LEU A 495 2.98 52.13 88.05
N GLY A 496 4.04 52.72 88.60
CA GLY A 496 5.02 52.05 89.44
C GLY A 496 4.86 52.48 90.88
N GLY A 497 5.20 51.59 91.81
CA GLY A 497 5.25 51.92 93.23
C GLY A 497 6.53 51.38 93.85
N ARG A 498 7.04 52.07 94.86
CA ARG A 498 8.11 51.57 95.72
C ARG A 498 7.75 51.77 97.18
N VAL A 499 8.18 50.84 98.01
CA VAL A 499 8.18 50.97 99.47
C VAL A 499 9.56 50.53 99.94
N GLY A 500 10.17 51.30 100.83
CA GLY A 500 11.49 51.02 101.36
C GLY A 500 11.57 51.44 102.81
N MET A 501 12.29 50.66 103.61
CA MET A 501 12.54 50.95 105.01
C MET A 501 14.03 51.08 105.22
N ARG A 502 14.44 52.10 105.95
CA ARG A 502 15.82 52.32 106.35
C ARG A 502 15.90 52.18 107.85
N VAL A 503 16.79 51.32 108.31
CA VAL A 503 17.16 51.19 109.71
C VAL A 503 18.59 51.70 109.83
N GLY A 504 18.80 52.72 110.65
CA GLY A 504 20.12 53.21 111.02
C GLY A 504 20.40 52.81 112.46
N TRP A 505 21.65 52.45 112.76
CA TRP A 505 22.12 52.17 114.11
C TRP A 505 23.24 53.13 114.48
#